data_AF-S4VG50-F1
#
_entry.id   AF-S4VG50-F1
#
_cell.length_a   1.000
_cell.length_b   1.000
_cell.length_c   1.000
_cell.angle_alpha   90.00
_cell.angle_beta   90.00
_cell.angle_gamma   90.00
#
_symmetry.space_group_name_H-M   'P 1'
#
loop_
_entity.id
_entity.type
_entity.pdbx_description
1 polymer ?
#
loop_
_entity_poly.entity_id
_entity_poly.type
_entity_poly.pdbx_seq_one_letter_code
_entity_poly.pdbx_strand_id
1 'polypeptide(L)'
;FRRGINFFDTSPYYGGTLSEKVLGKTLKALGVPRSEYIVATKCGRYAEGFDFSADRVTKSIDESLERLQLDYVDILQCHDIEFGNLDQIVNETIPALQKLKEAGKIRFIGITGLPLGVFTYVLDRVPPGTVDVVLSYCHYSINDSALEDLLPYLKSKGVGVISASPLAMGLLTERGPPEWHPA
;
A
#
# COMPACT_ATOMS: atom_id res chain seq x y z
N PHE A 1 3.11 -12.60 -14.95
CA PHE A 1 2.33 -13.16 -16.07
C PHE A 1 2.50 -14.67 -16.27
N ARG A 2 3.63 -15.22 -16.74
CA ARG A 2 3.76 -16.68 -17.02
C ARG A 2 3.40 -17.63 -15.85
N ARG A 3 3.51 -17.17 -14.60
CA ARG A 3 3.15 -17.90 -13.38
C ARG A 3 1.80 -17.47 -12.79
N GLY A 4 0.96 -16.77 -13.55
CA GLY A 4 -0.33 -16.25 -13.07
C GLY A 4 -0.26 -14.97 -12.23
N ILE A 5 0.93 -14.53 -11.79
CA ILE A 5 1.08 -13.27 -11.06
C ILE A 5 0.65 -12.08 -11.93
N ASN A 6 -0.31 -11.33 -11.41
CA ASN A 6 -0.87 -10.12 -12.02
C ASN A 6 -1.00 -8.93 -11.04
N PHE A 7 -0.69 -9.11 -9.75
CA PHE A 7 -0.64 -8.04 -8.76
C PHE A 7 0.81 -7.60 -8.53
N PHE A 8 1.05 -6.29 -8.62
CA PHE A 8 2.36 -5.69 -8.39
C PHE A 8 2.24 -4.52 -7.41
N ASP A 9 2.99 -4.58 -6.32
CA ASP A 9 3.05 -3.53 -5.30
C ASP A 9 4.39 -2.80 -5.35
N THR A 10 4.36 -1.47 -5.31
CA THR A 10 5.54 -0.59 -5.35
C THR A 10 5.34 0.63 -4.46
N SER A 11 6.25 1.60 -4.48
CA SER A 11 6.15 2.87 -3.75
C SER A 11 7.10 3.91 -4.35
N PRO A 12 6.79 5.22 -4.27
CA PRO A 12 7.75 6.28 -4.53
C PRO A 12 8.97 6.23 -3.59
N TYR A 13 8.81 5.70 -2.37
CA TYR A 13 9.91 5.54 -1.42
C TYR A 13 10.91 4.46 -1.87
N TYR A 14 10.46 3.40 -2.54
CA TYR A 14 11.28 2.22 -2.83
C TYR A 14 12.38 2.53 -3.86
N GLY A 15 13.63 2.44 -3.39
CA GLY A 15 14.81 2.74 -4.19
C GLY A 15 14.82 4.17 -4.72
N GLY A 16 14.24 5.13 -3.98
CA GLY A 16 14.17 6.54 -4.39
C GLY A 16 13.47 6.70 -5.74
N THR A 17 12.23 6.22 -5.85
CA THR A 17 11.39 6.17 -7.07
C THR A 17 11.80 5.17 -8.15
N LEU A 18 12.96 4.51 -8.02
CA LEU A 18 13.44 3.59 -9.07
C LEU A 18 12.50 2.41 -9.28
N SER A 19 11.87 1.91 -8.21
CA SER A 19 10.93 0.79 -8.28
C SER A 19 9.77 1.06 -9.26
N GLU A 20 9.13 2.22 -9.14
CA GLU A 20 8.02 2.62 -10.04
C GLU A 20 8.50 2.77 -11.49
N LYS A 21 9.66 3.39 -11.72
CA LYS A 21 10.22 3.58 -13.06
C LYS A 21 10.53 2.25 -13.75
N VAL A 22 11.09 1.30 -13.00
CA VAL A 22 11.41 -0.04 -13.53
C VAL A 22 10.13 -0.82 -13.80
N LEU A 23 9.16 -0.80 -12.88
CA LEU A 23 7.88 -1.48 -13.06
C LEU A 23 7.14 -0.93 -14.29
N GLY A 24 7.02 0.39 -14.42
CA GLY A 24 6.34 1.03 -15.56
C GLY A 24 6.98 0.70 -16.90
N LYS A 25 8.31 0.82 -17.01
CA LYS A 25 9.04 0.41 -18.23
C LYS A 25 8.82 -1.06 -18.57
N THR A 26 8.82 -1.92 -17.55
CA THR A 26 8.66 -3.37 -17.74
C THR A 26 7.26 -3.72 -18.21
N LEU A 27 6.21 -3.19 -17.56
CA LEU A 27 4.82 -3.43 -17.96
C LEU A 27 4.55 -2.94 -19.38
N LYS A 28 5.04 -1.75 -19.73
CA LYS A 28 4.95 -1.22 -21.09
C LYS A 28 5.67 -2.08 -22.12
N ALA A 29 6.89 -2.52 -21.82
CA ALA A 29 7.68 -3.37 -22.73
C ALA A 29 7.04 -4.75 -22.93
N LEU A 30 6.35 -5.28 -21.92
CA LEU A 30 5.62 -6.54 -22.01
C LEU A 30 4.33 -6.42 -22.84
N GLY A 31 3.79 -5.21 -23.03
CA GLY A 31 2.60 -4.97 -23.85
C GLY A 31 1.34 -5.67 -23.36
N VAL A 32 1.28 -6.04 -22.08
CA VAL A 32 0.11 -6.71 -21.49
C VAL A 32 -1.04 -5.70 -21.39
N PRO A 33 -2.29 -6.07 -21.75
CA PRO A 33 -3.43 -5.19 -21.60
C PRO A 33 -3.61 -4.69 -20.15
N ARG A 34 -3.89 -3.39 -19.98
CA ARG A 34 -4.01 -2.75 -18.66
C ARG A 34 -5.02 -3.44 -17.73
N SER A 35 -6.06 -4.05 -18.29
CA SER A 35 -7.10 -4.77 -17.57
C SER A 35 -6.67 -6.13 -17.01
N GLU A 36 -5.50 -6.64 -17.41
CA GLU A 36 -5.01 -7.97 -16.99
C GLU A 36 -4.09 -7.92 -15.76
N TYR A 37 -3.77 -6.73 -15.25
CA TYR A 37 -2.92 -6.57 -14.09
C TYR A 37 -3.42 -5.48 -13.14
N ILE A 38 -3.00 -5.62 -11.89
CA ILE A 38 -3.31 -4.73 -10.78
C ILE A 38 -2.00 -4.10 -10.30
N VAL A 39 -1.95 -2.78 -10.25
CA VAL A 39 -0.82 -2.02 -9.69
C VAL A 39 -1.26 -1.32 -8.42
N ALA A 40 -0.57 -1.63 -7.33
CA ALA A 40 -0.61 -0.86 -6.10
C ALA A 40 0.64 0.01 -5.98
N THR A 41 0.46 1.28 -5.65
CA THR A 41 1.54 2.15 -5.18
C THR A 41 1.13 2.85 -3.89
N LYS A 42 1.99 3.74 -3.37
CA LYS A 42 1.81 4.34 -2.06
C LYS A 42 2.00 5.86 -2.10
N CYS A 43 1.45 6.53 -1.11
CA CYS A 43 1.68 7.95 -0.82
C CYS A 43 1.95 8.13 0.68
N GLY A 44 2.35 9.34 1.09
CA GLY A 44 2.57 9.67 2.50
C GLY A 44 4.01 9.46 2.98
N ARG A 45 4.75 8.51 2.39
CA ARG A 45 6.18 8.28 2.67
C ARG A 45 7.02 8.48 1.41
N TYR A 46 8.04 9.32 1.51
CA TYR A 46 8.95 9.74 0.44
C TYR A 46 10.40 9.67 0.92
N ALA A 47 11.36 9.98 0.05
CA ALA A 47 12.78 9.97 0.41
C ALA A 47 13.10 11.01 1.49
N GLU A 48 12.37 12.13 1.48
CA GLU A 48 12.52 13.28 2.37
C GLU A 48 11.80 13.10 3.71
N GLY A 49 11.03 12.02 3.88
CA GLY A 49 10.27 11.74 5.10
C GLY A 49 8.79 11.50 4.85
N PHE A 50 7.97 11.89 5.82
CA PHE A 50 6.53 11.66 5.81
C PHE A 50 5.75 12.97 5.59
N ASP A 51 4.81 12.96 4.64
CA ASP A 51 3.89 14.06 4.38
C ASP A 51 2.56 13.51 3.86
N PHE A 52 1.58 13.51 4.77
CA PHE A 52 0.23 13.01 4.55
C PHE A 52 -0.76 14.12 4.15
N SER A 53 -0.30 15.35 3.89
CA SER A 53 -1.19 16.44 3.51
C SER A 53 -1.93 16.14 2.19
N ALA A 54 -3.15 16.66 2.07
CA ALA A 54 -3.98 16.49 0.88
C ALA A 54 -3.28 16.96 -0.40
N ASP A 55 -2.57 18.10 -0.31
CA ASP A 55 -1.83 18.67 -1.43
C ASP A 55 -0.69 17.75 -1.87
N ARG A 56 0.09 17.22 -0.91
CA ARG A 56 1.21 16.34 -1.25
C ARG A 56 0.75 15.02 -1.84
N VAL A 57 -0.26 14.37 -1.27
CA VAL A 57 -0.76 13.09 -1.82
C VAL A 57 -1.37 13.27 -3.21
N THR A 58 -2.03 14.41 -3.47
CA THR A 58 -2.57 14.76 -4.80
C THR A 58 -1.46 14.93 -5.83
N LYS A 59 -0.37 15.62 -5.48
CA LYS A 59 0.80 15.75 -6.37
C LYS A 59 1.51 14.42 -6.57
N SER A 60 1.66 13.64 -5.50
CA SER A 60 2.39 12.38 -5.53
C SER A 60 1.78 11.36 -6.49
N ILE A 61 0.45 11.29 -6.60
CA ILE A 61 -0.17 10.34 -7.54
C ILE A 61 0.18 10.68 -8.98
N ASP A 62 0.19 11.96 -9.37
CA ASP A 62 0.53 12.37 -10.73
C ASP A 62 1.98 12.01 -11.09
N GLU A 63 2.90 12.27 -10.17
CA GLU A 63 4.30 11.88 -10.33
C GLU A 63 4.48 10.35 -10.41
N SER A 64 3.66 9.59 -9.67
CA SER A 64 3.70 8.12 -9.68
C SER A 64 3.15 7.56 -11.01
N LEU A 65 2.04 8.11 -11.50
CA LEU A 65 1.46 7.77 -12.80
C LEU A 65 2.43 8.03 -13.95
N GLU A 66 3.16 9.15 -13.92
CA GLU A 66 4.21 9.45 -14.89
C GLU A 66 5.31 8.38 -14.87
N ARG A 67 5.84 8.04 -13.69
CA ARG A 67 6.90 7.03 -13.55
C ARG A 67 6.45 5.64 -13.97
N LEU A 68 5.21 5.28 -13.62
CA LEU A 68 4.59 4.01 -13.97
C LEU A 68 4.14 3.96 -15.44
N GLN A 69 4.04 5.11 -16.11
CA GLN A 69 3.48 5.23 -17.47
C GLN A 69 2.06 4.66 -17.56
N LEU A 70 1.21 5.02 -16.59
CA LEU A 70 -0.18 4.59 -16.48
C LEU A 70 -1.10 5.79 -16.33
N ASP A 71 -2.34 5.66 -16.79
CA ASP A 71 -3.38 6.69 -16.56
C ASP A 71 -4.03 6.57 -15.17
N TYR A 72 -3.97 5.38 -14.58
CA TYR A 72 -4.47 5.10 -13.22
C TYR A 72 -3.71 3.94 -12.56
N VAL A 73 -3.71 3.92 -11.23
CA VAL A 73 -3.32 2.74 -10.43
C VAL A 73 -4.55 2.09 -9.82
N ASP A 74 -4.49 0.79 -9.54
CA ASP A 74 -5.63 0.10 -8.98
C ASP A 74 -5.78 0.42 -7.49
N ILE A 75 -4.67 0.43 -6.74
CA ILE A 75 -4.68 0.71 -5.32
C ILE A 75 -3.66 1.81 -5.01
N LEU A 76 -4.09 2.85 -4.30
CA LEU A 76 -3.19 3.81 -3.69
C LEU A 76 -3.26 3.68 -2.18
N GLN A 77 -2.12 3.40 -1.54
CA GLN A 77 -2.04 3.12 -0.12
C GLN A 77 -1.35 4.24 0.66
N CYS A 78 -1.94 4.71 1.77
CA CYS A 78 -1.21 5.54 2.73
C CYS A 78 -0.12 4.69 3.41
N HIS A 79 1.14 5.03 3.18
CA HIS A 79 2.30 4.25 3.60
C HIS A 79 2.66 4.52 5.07
N ASP A 80 2.87 3.45 5.84
CA ASP A 80 3.26 3.43 7.26
C ASP A 80 2.61 4.54 8.09
N ILE A 81 1.28 4.45 8.20
CA ILE A 81 0.45 5.50 8.79
C ILE A 81 0.78 5.79 10.26
N GLU A 82 1.43 4.86 10.95
CA GLU A 82 1.92 5.03 12.33
C GLU A 82 3.00 6.12 12.48
N PHE A 83 3.66 6.53 11.40
CA PHE A 83 4.65 7.63 11.42
C PHE A 83 4.02 9.00 11.15
N GLY A 84 2.74 9.04 10.81
CA GLY A 84 1.98 10.27 10.62
C GLY A 84 1.10 10.63 11.81
N ASN A 85 0.38 11.74 11.68
CA ASN A 85 -0.74 12.03 12.56
C ASN A 85 -1.98 11.28 12.05
N LEU A 86 -2.47 10.30 12.81
CA LEU A 86 -3.64 9.50 12.42
C LEU A 86 -4.92 10.35 12.27
N ASP A 87 -5.08 11.43 13.04
CA ASP A 87 -6.21 12.34 12.87
C ASP A 87 -6.12 13.08 11.53
N GLN A 88 -4.93 13.46 11.10
CA GLN A 88 -4.73 14.04 9.76
C GLN A 88 -5.07 13.01 8.68
N ILE A 89 -4.65 11.76 8.85
CA ILE A 89 -4.93 10.69 7.88
C ILE A 89 -6.43 10.49 7.70
N VAL A 90 -7.18 10.44 8.81
CA VAL A 90 -8.64 10.28 8.80
C VAL A 90 -9.34 11.49 8.19
N ASN A 91 -8.96 12.71 8.60
CA ASN A 91 -9.74 13.91 8.32
C ASN A 91 -9.28 14.69 7.09
N GLU A 92 -8.08 14.44 6.58
CA GLU A 92 -7.49 15.16 5.44
C GLU A 92 -7.05 14.20 4.33
N THR A 93 -6.17 13.23 4.65
CA THR A 93 -5.54 12.39 3.64
C THR A 93 -6.54 11.48 2.94
N ILE A 94 -7.35 10.73 3.70
CA ILE A 94 -8.34 9.81 3.15
C ILE A 94 -9.41 10.55 2.31
N PRO A 95 -9.97 11.69 2.74
CA PRO A 95 -10.82 12.52 1.90
C PRO A 95 -10.14 12.97 0.60
N ALA A 96 -8.84 13.28 0.61
CA ALA A 96 -8.11 13.58 -0.62
C ALA A 96 -8.02 12.35 -1.54
N LEU A 97 -7.76 11.16 -0.98
CA LEU A 97 -7.77 9.91 -1.75
C LEU A 97 -9.15 9.60 -2.35
N GLN A 98 -10.25 9.89 -1.65
CA GLN A 98 -11.60 9.75 -2.20
C GLN A 98 -11.80 10.63 -3.45
N LYS A 99 -11.33 11.89 -3.42
CA LYS A 99 -11.36 12.78 -4.60
C LYS A 99 -10.52 12.22 -5.76
N LEU A 100 -9.39 11.59 -5.48
CA LEU A 100 -8.57 10.93 -6.50
C LEU A 100 -9.28 9.71 -7.11
N LYS A 101 -10.05 8.96 -6.30
CA LYS A 101 -10.88 7.84 -6.74
C LYS A 101 -12.02 8.33 -7.63
N GLU A 102 -12.70 9.40 -7.23
CA GLU A 102 -13.74 10.08 -8.04
C GLU A 102 -13.19 10.61 -9.37
N ALA A 103 -11.96 11.14 -9.36
CA ALA A 103 -11.26 11.60 -10.56
C ALA A 103 -10.74 10.45 -11.46
N GLY A 104 -10.90 9.19 -11.06
CA GLY A 104 -10.50 8.01 -11.83
C GLY A 104 -8.98 7.73 -11.84
N LYS A 105 -8.18 8.45 -11.04
CA LYS A 105 -6.73 8.23 -10.95
C LYS A 105 -6.38 6.98 -10.15
N ILE A 106 -7.27 6.58 -9.24
CA ILE A 106 -7.14 5.37 -8.42
C ILE A 106 -8.48 4.61 -8.40
N ARG A 107 -8.46 3.29 -8.19
CA ARG A 107 -9.69 2.48 -8.06
C ARG A 107 -10.04 2.13 -6.63
N PHE A 108 -9.03 1.94 -5.79
CA PHE A 108 -9.16 1.50 -4.40
C PHE A 108 -8.21 2.29 -3.49
N ILE A 109 -8.66 2.51 -2.26
CA ILE A 109 -7.91 3.19 -1.21
C ILE A 109 -7.38 2.15 -0.25
N GLY A 110 -6.09 2.19 0.05
CA GLY A 110 -5.49 1.35 1.07
C GLY A 110 -4.78 2.15 2.17
N ILE A 111 -4.51 1.47 3.28
CA ILE A 111 -3.63 1.97 4.35
C ILE A 111 -2.66 0.85 4.74
N THR A 112 -1.44 1.21 5.09
CA THR A 112 -0.42 0.25 5.51
C THR A 112 0.13 0.64 6.86
N GLY A 113 0.50 -0.34 7.68
CA GLY A 113 1.20 -0.07 8.93
C GLY A 113 1.70 -1.33 9.59
N LEU A 114 2.65 -1.16 10.51
CA LEU A 114 3.15 -2.24 11.33
C LEU A 114 2.20 -2.51 12.53
N PRO A 115 1.93 -1.55 13.45
CA PRO A 115 1.11 -1.87 14.62
C PRO A 115 -0.35 -2.07 14.23
N LEU A 116 -0.91 -3.26 14.44
CA LEU A 116 -2.26 -3.61 13.97
C LEU A 116 -3.38 -2.66 14.47
N GLY A 117 -3.20 -2.05 15.64
CA GLY A 117 -4.16 -1.10 16.21
C GLY A 117 -4.38 0.18 15.39
N VAL A 118 -3.45 0.55 14.49
CA VAL A 118 -3.66 1.72 13.61
C VAL A 118 -4.77 1.48 12.60
N PHE A 119 -5.00 0.22 12.19
CA PHE A 119 -6.05 -0.11 11.25
C PHE A 119 -7.43 0.09 11.86
N THR A 120 -7.67 -0.42 13.08
CA THR A 120 -8.95 -0.24 13.76
C THR A 120 -9.20 1.24 14.07
N TYR A 121 -8.15 1.96 14.48
CA TYR A 121 -8.23 3.40 14.73
C TYR A 121 -8.82 4.16 13.53
N VAL A 122 -8.27 3.92 12.32
CA VAL A 122 -8.71 4.59 11.10
C VAL A 122 -10.07 4.07 10.64
N LEU A 123 -10.26 2.75 10.57
CA LEU A 123 -11.47 2.09 10.04
C LEU A 123 -12.72 2.33 10.88
N ASP A 124 -12.58 2.70 12.15
CA ASP A 124 -13.71 3.10 13.00
C ASP A 124 -14.07 4.59 12.88
N ARG A 125 -13.21 5.40 12.25
CA ARG A 125 -13.37 6.86 12.16
C ARG A 125 -13.63 7.36 10.74
N VAL A 126 -13.53 6.50 9.74
CA VAL A 126 -13.93 6.81 8.36
C VAL A 126 -15.28 6.18 8.02
N PRO A 127 -16.06 6.74 7.09
CA PRO A 127 -17.30 6.12 6.64
C PRO A 127 -17.06 4.68 6.13
N PRO A 128 -17.95 3.72 6.39
CA PRO A 128 -17.83 2.35 5.89
C PRO A 128 -17.64 2.31 4.37
N GLY A 129 -16.74 1.43 3.89
CA GLY A 129 -16.40 1.31 2.46
C GLY A 129 -15.47 2.41 1.92
N THR A 130 -14.95 3.30 2.78
CA THR A 130 -14.00 4.34 2.35
C THR A 130 -12.60 3.77 2.10
N VAL A 131 -12.11 2.92 3.00
CA VAL A 131 -10.85 2.19 2.85
C VAL A 131 -11.19 0.78 2.39
N ASP A 132 -10.59 0.37 1.29
CA ASP A 132 -10.89 -0.90 0.62
C ASP A 132 -9.92 -2.01 1.07
N VAL A 133 -8.68 -1.66 1.42
CA VAL A 133 -7.59 -2.62 1.69
C VAL A 133 -6.70 -2.17 2.86
N VAL A 134 -6.26 -3.11 3.68
CA VAL A 134 -5.11 -2.92 4.57
C VAL A 134 -3.92 -3.77 4.12
N LEU A 135 -2.72 -3.24 4.29
CA LEU A 135 -1.48 -4.01 4.15
C LEU A 135 -0.78 -4.07 5.50
N SER A 136 -0.64 -5.29 6.01
CA SER A 136 0.08 -5.58 7.26
C SER A 136 1.42 -6.22 6.94
N TYR A 137 2.47 -5.75 7.60
CA TYR A 137 3.84 -6.22 7.41
C TYR A 137 4.22 -7.21 8.52
N CYS A 138 4.69 -8.41 8.15
CA CYS A 138 5.18 -9.47 9.06
C CYS A 138 4.19 -10.12 10.06
N HIS A 139 2.94 -9.66 10.21
CA HIS A 139 1.99 -10.19 11.22
C HIS A 139 1.10 -11.35 10.76
N TYR A 140 1.36 -11.92 9.57
CA TYR A 140 0.63 -13.08 9.06
C TYR A 140 1.60 -14.11 8.49
N SER A 141 2.39 -14.68 9.40
CA SER A 141 3.49 -15.61 9.15
C SER A 141 3.56 -16.63 10.29
N ILE A 142 4.37 -17.70 10.13
CA ILE A 142 4.44 -18.77 11.13
C ILE A 142 5.02 -18.28 12.47
N ASN A 143 5.93 -17.30 12.44
CA ASN A 143 6.51 -16.73 13.67
C ASN A 143 5.64 -15.64 14.32
N ASP A 144 4.69 -15.07 13.59
CA ASP A 144 3.78 -14.04 14.07
C ASP A 144 2.47 -14.10 13.29
N SER A 145 1.41 -14.56 13.97
CA SER A 145 0.06 -14.72 13.44
C SER A 145 -0.92 -13.67 13.98
N ALA A 146 -0.44 -12.58 14.60
CA ALA A 146 -1.30 -11.60 15.29
C ALA A 146 -2.39 -10.98 14.38
N LEU A 147 -2.17 -10.95 13.06
CA LEU A 147 -3.19 -10.48 12.11
C LEU A 147 -4.44 -11.38 12.08
N GLU A 148 -4.34 -12.67 12.43
CA GLU A 148 -5.47 -13.62 12.46
C GLU A 148 -6.62 -13.10 13.34
N ASP A 149 -6.30 -12.55 14.51
CA ASP A 149 -7.28 -12.01 15.45
C ASP A 149 -8.04 -10.81 14.88
N LEU A 150 -7.44 -10.09 13.92
CA LEU A 150 -8.03 -8.91 13.28
C LEU A 150 -8.86 -9.27 12.03
N LEU A 151 -8.67 -10.45 11.42
CA LEU A 151 -9.35 -10.84 10.18
C LEU A 151 -10.88 -10.79 10.28
N PRO A 152 -11.55 -11.25 11.37
CA PRO A 152 -13.00 -11.14 11.49
C PRO A 152 -13.49 -9.69 11.47
N TYR A 153 -12.76 -8.79 12.13
CA TYR A 153 -13.06 -7.36 12.13
C TYR A 153 -12.91 -6.76 10.73
N LEU A 154 -11.78 -7.00 10.05
CA LEU A 154 -11.54 -6.49 8.69
C LEU A 154 -12.60 -6.99 7.70
N LYS A 155 -12.97 -8.27 7.81
CA LYS A 155 -14.06 -8.86 7.03
C LYS A 155 -15.40 -8.18 7.31
N SER A 156 -15.72 -7.87 8.57
CA SER A 156 -16.96 -7.15 8.93
C SER A 156 -17.03 -5.74 8.36
N LYS A 157 -15.88 -5.10 8.12
CA LYS A 157 -15.76 -3.79 7.49
C LYS A 157 -15.74 -3.84 5.96
N GLY A 158 -15.72 -5.04 5.37
CA GLY A 158 -15.59 -5.24 3.92
C GLY A 158 -14.19 -4.92 3.38
N VAL A 159 -13.16 -5.04 4.21
CA VAL A 159 -11.78 -4.63 3.89
C VAL A 159 -10.94 -5.85 3.48
N GLY A 160 -10.27 -5.75 2.33
CA GLY A 160 -9.30 -6.72 1.87
C GLY A 160 -7.97 -6.64 2.63
N VAL A 161 -7.20 -7.73 2.61
CA VAL A 161 -5.93 -7.83 3.34
C VAL A 161 -4.79 -8.21 2.41
N ILE A 162 -3.71 -7.45 2.48
CA ILE A 162 -2.42 -7.79 1.87
C ILE A 162 -1.44 -8.12 3.00
N SER A 163 -0.88 -9.32 2.99
CA SER A 163 0.23 -9.70 3.88
C SER A 163 1.55 -9.41 3.18
N ALA A 164 2.31 -8.47 3.73
CA ALA A 164 3.64 -8.13 3.26
C ALA A 164 4.72 -8.80 4.11
N SER A 165 5.84 -9.15 3.48
CA SER A 165 6.92 -9.91 4.09
C SER A 165 6.45 -11.25 4.72
N PRO A 166 5.77 -12.12 3.95
CA PRO A 166 5.26 -13.40 4.47
C PRO A 166 6.37 -14.37 4.91
N LEU A 167 7.63 -14.07 4.57
CA LEU A 167 8.82 -14.82 4.99
C LEU A 167 9.56 -14.15 6.16
N ALA A 168 8.91 -13.20 6.83
CA ALA A 168 9.45 -12.42 7.96
C ALA A 168 10.87 -11.90 7.68
N MET A 169 11.02 -11.10 6.63
CA MET A 169 12.29 -10.47 6.25
C MET A 169 13.44 -11.46 6.02
N GLY A 170 13.13 -12.69 5.61
CA GLY A 170 14.10 -13.75 5.36
C GLY A 170 14.28 -14.72 6.52
N LEU A 171 13.70 -14.44 7.70
CA LEU A 171 13.77 -15.32 8.87
C LEU A 171 13.22 -16.72 8.58
N LEU A 172 12.13 -16.80 7.81
CA LEU A 172 11.50 -18.07 7.44
C LEU A 172 12.09 -18.68 6.16
N THR A 173 13.37 -18.42 5.88
CA THR A 173 14.08 -18.99 4.72
C THR A 173 15.33 -19.73 5.15
N GLU A 174 15.81 -20.67 4.35
CA GLU A 174 17.04 -21.43 4.65
C GLU A 174 18.29 -20.55 4.77
N ARG A 175 18.29 -19.36 4.15
CA ARG A 175 19.40 -18.42 4.22
C ARG A 175 19.46 -17.64 5.53
N GLY A 176 18.36 -17.64 6.29
CA GLY A 176 18.21 -16.79 7.47
C GLY A 176 18.02 -15.31 7.15
N PRO A 177 17.75 -14.50 8.18
CA PRO A 177 17.55 -13.07 8.01
C PRO A 177 18.90 -12.32 7.88
N PRO A 178 18.89 -11.06 7.39
CA PRO A 178 20.07 -10.21 7.39
C PRO A 178 20.49 -9.79 8.82
N GLU A 179 21.74 -9.36 9.01
CA GLU A 179 22.28 -9.00 10.35
C GLU A 179 21.51 -7.89 11.07
N TRP A 180 20.88 -6.97 10.33
CA TRP A 180 20.09 -5.87 10.89
C TRP A 180 18.66 -6.28 11.29
N HIS A 181 18.29 -7.55 11.14
CA HIS A 181 16.97 -8.05 11.47
C HIS A 181 16.64 -7.82 12.96
N PRO A 182 15.39 -7.43 13.29
CA PRO A 182 15.05 -6.99 14.65
C PRO A 182 14.83 -8.12 15.68
N ALA A 183 14.80 -9.39 15.24
CA ALA A 183 14.68 -10.58 16.08
C ALA A 183 15.99 -11.36 16.11
#